data_AF-A0A7N6AX46-F1
#
_entry.id   AF-A0A7N6AX46-F1
#
_cell.length_a   1.000
_cell.length_b   1.000
_cell.length_c   1.000
_cell.angle_alpha   90.00
_cell.angle_beta   90.00
_cell.angle_gamma   90.00
#
_symmetry.space_group_name_H-M   'P 1'
#
loop_
_entity.id
_entity.type
_entity.pdbx_description
1 polymer ?
#
loop_
_entity_poly.entity_id
_entity_poly.type
_entity_poly.pdbx_seq_one_letter_code
_entity_poly.pdbx_strand_id
1 'polypeptide(L)'
;MQGSLIRVVRDREEDDLYTRVAWCILGQNGNWERLPKAANYNLENNDVAGGIVDAQGTSWTVDLQRTEAKRQTGQTANLKRLHNQPGKRTDFTLPLYWDDMADNETMKVVALQPSSAEYRSVKEAFKRTVPKTVMKIERLQNIHLRRAYEAQRKLITDKNILDGGAGEKLLYHGTTQDNCDAIMKNGFNRRYAGQNATSYGHGTYFAVSASYSANPTYSKPAVDGSQLMFVARVLTGTYTVGGSAMKVPPPRNVLQPHDLYDSVVDRIDNPSMYVVFHDNQAYPDYLITFKSW
;
A
#
# COMPACT_ATOMS: atom_id res chain seq x y z
N MET A 1 -37.29 21.23 -22.02
CA MET A 1 -37.38 19.88 -21.42
C MET A 1 -36.28 18.93 -21.92
N GLN A 2 -35.93 18.91 -23.21
CA GLN A 2 -34.96 17.96 -23.79
C GLN A 2 -33.52 18.07 -23.27
N GLY A 3 -33.01 19.29 -23.04
CA GLY A 3 -31.66 19.50 -22.46
C GLY A 3 -31.50 19.10 -20.99
N SER A 4 -32.61 19.03 -20.23
CA SER A 4 -32.59 18.57 -18.83
C SER A 4 -32.44 17.05 -18.75
N LEU A 5 -33.11 16.32 -19.65
CA LEU A 5 -33.04 14.86 -19.71
C LEU A 5 -31.65 14.36 -20.13
N ILE A 6 -31.02 15.02 -21.11
CA ILE A 6 -29.67 14.71 -21.60
C ILE A 6 -28.64 14.86 -20.47
N ARG A 7 -28.76 15.92 -19.66
CA ARG A 7 -27.87 16.16 -18.53
C ARG A 7 -28.00 15.07 -17.46
N VAL A 8 -29.23 14.67 -17.12
CA VAL A 8 -29.48 13.60 -16.13
C VAL A 8 -28.95 12.25 -16.59
N VAL A 9 -29.05 11.92 -17.89
CA VAL A 9 -28.49 10.69 -18.45
C VAL A 9 -26.96 10.70 -18.36
N ARG A 10 -26.32 11.81 -18.78
CA ARG A 10 -24.87 11.98 -18.67
C ARG A 10 -24.38 11.87 -17.23
N ASP A 11 -25.01 12.55 -16.29
CA ASP A 11 -24.61 12.51 -14.87
C ASP A 11 -24.64 11.07 -14.32
N ARG A 12 -25.63 10.26 -14.72
CA ARG A 12 -25.70 8.84 -14.34
C ARG A 12 -24.62 7.98 -14.98
N GLU A 13 -24.31 8.21 -16.25
CA GLU A 13 -23.22 7.51 -16.94
C GLU A 13 -21.86 7.87 -16.35
N GLU A 14 -21.64 9.14 -16.03
CA GLU A 14 -20.44 9.61 -15.34
C GLU A 14 -20.32 8.92 -13.97
N ASP A 15 -21.40 8.86 -13.18
CA ASP A 15 -21.41 8.20 -11.88
C ASP A 15 -21.09 6.71 -11.97
N ASP A 16 -21.77 5.98 -12.87
CA ASP A 16 -21.55 4.54 -13.05
C ASP A 16 -20.11 4.26 -13.51
N LEU A 17 -19.64 4.98 -14.53
CA LEU A 17 -18.27 4.83 -15.04
C LEU A 17 -17.24 5.18 -13.97
N TYR A 18 -17.49 6.20 -13.15
CA TYR A 18 -16.61 6.60 -12.06
C TYR A 18 -16.57 5.59 -10.91
N THR A 19 -17.43 4.57 -10.88
CA THR A 19 -17.21 3.43 -9.97
C THR A 19 -16.25 2.40 -10.57
N ARG A 20 -16.25 2.26 -11.90
CA ARG A 20 -15.56 1.20 -12.64
C ARG A 20 -14.17 1.59 -13.15
N VAL A 21 -13.95 2.86 -13.45
CA VAL A 21 -12.69 3.34 -14.03
C VAL A 21 -12.21 4.57 -13.30
N ALA A 22 -10.92 4.59 -12.98
CA ALA A 22 -10.24 5.74 -12.42
C ALA A 22 -9.12 6.20 -13.36
N TRP A 23 -9.37 7.28 -14.08
CA TRP A 23 -8.32 8.08 -14.68
C TRP A 23 -7.64 8.93 -13.60
N CYS A 24 -6.31 8.89 -13.59
CA CYS A 24 -5.49 9.54 -12.59
C CYS A 24 -4.42 10.40 -13.26
N ILE A 25 -4.03 11.48 -12.59
CA ILE A 25 -2.94 12.37 -12.98
C ILE A 25 -1.85 12.35 -11.89
N LEU A 26 -0.58 12.34 -12.29
CA LEU A 26 0.54 12.40 -11.36
C LEU A 26 0.78 13.84 -10.92
N GLY A 27 0.53 14.13 -9.65
CA GLY A 27 0.76 15.43 -9.05
C GLY A 27 2.26 15.76 -8.93
N GLN A 28 2.57 17.04 -8.76
CA GLN A 28 3.95 17.52 -8.55
C GLN A 28 4.60 16.96 -7.28
N ASN A 29 3.78 16.58 -6.30
CA ASN A 29 4.18 15.92 -5.06
C ASN A 29 4.62 14.45 -5.26
N GLY A 30 4.49 13.91 -6.49
CA GLY A 30 4.78 12.52 -6.82
C GLY A 30 3.68 11.53 -6.50
N ASN A 31 2.50 12.01 -6.07
CA ASN A 31 1.33 11.17 -5.77
C ASN A 31 0.36 11.16 -6.94
N TRP A 32 -0.28 10.00 -7.15
CA TRP A 32 -1.36 9.85 -8.11
C TRP A 32 -2.67 10.36 -7.52
N GLU A 33 -3.38 11.19 -8.29
CA GLU A 33 -4.64 11.79 -7.90
C GLU A 33 -5.72 11.44 -8.91
N ARG A 34 -6.92 11.14 -8.41
CA ARG A 34 -8.05 10.78 -9.26
C ARG A 34 -8.61 12.03 -9.93
N LEU A 35 -8.82 11.96 -11.25
CA LEU A 35 -9.44 13.05 -11.99
C LEU A 35 -10.94 13.16 -11.66
N PRO A 36 -11.53 14.36 -11.71
CA PRO A 36 -12.98 14.56 -11.53
C PRO A 36 -13.83 13.72 -12.51
N LYS A 37 -15.09 13.45 -12.17
CA LYS A 37 -16.03 12.62 -12.95
C LYS A 37 -16.09 13.02 -14.43
N ALA A 38 -16.28 14.30 -14.71
CA ALA A 38 -16.34 14.81 -16.08
C ALA A 38 -15.03 14.55 -16.86
N ALA A 39 -13.87 14.83 -16.26
CA ALA A 39 -12.58 14.56 -16.90
C ALA A 39 -12.34 13.06 -17.11
N ASN A 40 -12.70 12.23 -16.13
CA ASN A 40 -12.64 10.78 -16.21
C ASN A 40 -13.51 10.23 -17.35
N TYR A 41 -14.76 10.71 -17.46
CA TYR A 41 -15.68 10.32 -18.52
C TYR A 41 -15.18 10.75 -19.89
N ASN A 42 -14.71 11.99 -20.02
CA ASN A 42 -14.16 12.50 -21.27
C ASN A 42 -12.96 11.68 -21.76
N LEU A 43 -12.01 11.37 -20.87
CA LEU A 43 -10.84 10.54 -21.20
C LEU A 43 -11.24 9.12 -21.63
N GLU A 44 -12.18 8.50 -20.94
CA GLU A 44 -12.64 7.16 -21.29
C GLU A 44 -13.32 7.11 -22.67
N ASN A 45 -14.03 8.17 -23.04
CA ASN A 45 -14.71 8.29 -24.33
C ASN A 45 -13.83 8.90 -25.43
N ASN A 46 -12.52 9.09 -25.19
CA ASN A 46 -11.58 9.76 -26.09
C ASN A 46 -11.98 11.20 -26.47
N ASP A 47 -12.81 11.88 -25.67
CA ASP A 47 -13.19 13.28 -25.85
C ASP A 47 -12.19 14.22 -25.17
N VAL A 48 -11.04 14.43 -25.82
CA VAL A 48 -9.92 15.23 -25.27
C VAL A 48 -9.73 16.59 -25.94
N ALA A 49 -10.58 16.96 -26.90
CA ALA A 49 -10.43 18.20 -27.68
C ALA A 49 -10.49 19.47 -26.80
N GLY A 50 -11.30 19.45 -25.75
CA GLY A 50 -11.40 20.52 -24.76
C GLY A 50 -10.36 20.45 -23.63
N GLY A 51 -9.50 19.43 -23.62
CA GLY A 51 -8.61 19.12 -22.50
C GLY A 51 -9.37 18.56 -21.28
N ILE A 52 -8.68 18.54 -20.14
CA ILE A 52 -9.22 18.09 -18.85
C ILE A 52 -8.95 19.13 -17.76
N VAL A 53 -9.71 19.05 -16.67
CA VAL A 53 -9.47 19.80 -15.44
C VAL A 53 -9.22 18.81 -14.31
N ASP A 54 -8.13 18.98 -13.56
CA ASP A 54 -7.81 18.13 -12.41
C ASP A 54 -8.63 18.52 -11.15
N ALA A 55 -8.43 17.78 -10.06
CA ALA A 55 -9.14 18.00 -8.81
C ALA A 55 -8.82 19.37 -8.16
N GLN A 56 -7.71 20.00 -8.56
CA GLN A 56 -7.28 21.32 -8.11
C GLN A 56 -7.84 22.45 -8.98
N GLY A 57 -8.59 22.13 -10.04
CA GLY A 57 -9.12 23.12 -10.97
C GLY A 57 -8.10 23.56 -12.04
N THR A 58 -6.99 22.84 -12.21
CA THR A 58 -5.98 23.16 -13.22
C THR A 58 -6.35 22.52 -14.56
N SER A 59 -6.28 23.30 -15.64
CA SER A 59 -6.56 22.82 -17.00
C SER A 59 -5.33 22.23 -17.69
N TRP A 60 -5.55 21.16 -18.46
CA TRP A 60 -4.51 20.43 -19.18
C TRP A 60 -4.96 20.03 -20.59
N THR A 61 -4.05 20.11 -21.55
CA THR A 61 -4.19 19.44 -22.85
C THR A 61 -3.69 18.01 -22.74
N VAL A 62 -4.37 17.05 -23.38
CA VAL A 62 -4.10 15.62 -23.21
C VAL A 62 -3.53 15.02 -24.49
N ASP A 63 -2.49 14.21 -24.33
CA ASP A 63 -1.96 13.30 -25.33
C ASP A 63 -2.17 11.86 -24.84
N LEU A 64 -3.23 11.20 -25.32
CA LEU A 64 -3.55 9.82 -24.94
C LEU A 64 -2.57 8.80 -25.52
N GLN A 65 -1.87 9.10 -26.62
CA GLN A 65 -0.87 8.18 -27.18
C GLN A 65 0.35 8.10 -26.26
N ARG A 66 0.73 9.23 -25.68
CA ARG A 66 1.81 9.30 -24.68
C ARG A 66 1.33 9.06 -23.26
N THR A 67 0.02 9.02 -23.03
CA THR A 67 -0.59 9.02 -21.69
C THR A 67 -0.05 10.16 -20.83
N GLU A 68 0.00 11.36 -21.40
CA GLU A 68 0.54 12.57 -20.76
C GLU A 68 -0.47 13.73 -20.85
N ALA A 69 -0.41 14.61 -19.87
CA ALA A 69 -1.12 15.88 -19.83
C ALA A 69 -0.11 17.02 -19.80
N LYS A 70 -0.38 18.12 -20.52
CA LYS A 70 0.51 19.27 -20.63
C LYS A 70 -0.25 20.58 -20.38
N ARG A 71 0.37 21.46 -19.60
CA ARG A 71 -0.10 22.84 -19.39
C ARG A 71 0.45 23.76 -20.47
N GLN A 72 -0.23 24.89 -20.68
CA GLN A 72 0.28 25.98 -21.52
C GLN A 72 1.65 26.51 -21.05
N THR A 73 1.94 26.41 -19.75
CA THR A 73 3.24 26.78 -19.16
C THR A 73 4.38 25.82 -19.51
N GLY A 74 4.10 24.72 -20.23
CA GLY A 74 5.08 23.71 -20.61
C GLY A 74 5.22 22.55 -19.63
N GLN A 75 4.65 22.66 -18.43
CA GLN A 75 4.65 21.59 -17.43
C GLN A 75 3.89 20.37 -17.93
N THR A 76 4.47 19.18 -17.75
CA THR A 76 3.84 17.89 -18.08
C THR A 76 3.50 17.09 -16.81
N ALA A 77 2.50 16.22 -16.92
CA ALA A 77 2.11 15.25 -15.91
C ALA A 77 1.72 13.93 -16.58
N ASN A 78 2.08 12.82 -15.96
CA ASN A 78 1.69 11.51 -16.49
C ASN A 78 0.22 11.25 -16.15
N LEU A 79 -0.48 10.61 -17.08
CA LEU A 79 -1.81 10.08 -16.89
C LEU A 79 -1.74 8.56 -16.77
N LYS A 80 -2.70 7.98 -16.07
CA LYS A 80 -2.96 6.55 -16.16
C LYS A 80 -4.43 6.25 -15.96
N ARG A 81 -4.83 5.10 -16.49
CA ARG A 81 -6.15 4.51 -16.32
C ARG A 81 -6.03 3.32 -15.37
N LEU A 82 -6.94 3.21 -14.42
CA LEU A 82 -7.06 2.05 -13.52
C LEU A 82 -8.45 1.44 -13.67
N HIS A 83 -8.50 0.13 -13.86
CA HIS A 83 -9.74 -0.64 -13.89
C HIS A 83 -10.15 -1.09 -12.47
N ASN A 84 -11.22 -0.51 -11.94
CA ASN A 84 -11.89 -1.05 -10.76
C ASN A 84 -12.90 -2.11 -11.23
N GLN A 85 -12.57 -3.38 -11.04
CA GLN A 85 -13.32 -4.54 -11.55
C GLN A 85 -14.86 -4.35 -11.48
N PRO A 86 -15.59 -4.36 -12.62
CA PRO A 86 -17.03 -4.19 -12.66
C PRO A 86 -17.75 -5.44 -12.15
N GLY A 87 -18.81 -5.24 -11.36
CA GLY A 87 -19.75 -6.31 -10.97
C GLY A 87 -19.49 -7.01 -9.63
N LYS A 88 -18.42 -6.66 -8.90
CA LYS A 88 -18.23 -7.04 -7.49
C LYS A 88 -18.24 -5.75 -6.66
N ARG A 89 -19.16 -5.70 -5.70
CA ARG A 89 -19.52 -4.58 -4.81
C ARG A 89 -18.47 -3.48 -4.61
N THR A 90 -18.96 -2.25 -4.51
CA THR A 90 -18.32 -0.96 -4.22
C THR A 90 -17.60 -0.87 -2.86
N ASP A 91 -17.19 -1.98 -2.25
CA ASP A 91 -16.60 -1.99 -0.90
C ASP A 91 -15.08 -1.72 -0.89
N PHE A 92 -14.44 -1.73 -2.05
CA PHE A 92 -12.99 -1.58 -2.16
C PHE A 92 -12.56 -0.86 -3.44
N THR A 93 -11.76 0.19 -3.28
CA THR A 93 -11.09 0.89 -4.39
C THR A 93 -9.61 0.51 -4.39
N LEU A 94 -9.08 0.19 -5.57
CA LEU A 94 -7.65 -0.12 -5.70
C LEU A 94 -6.79 1.11 -5.34
N PRO A 95 -5.62 0.92 -4.69
CA PRO A 95 -4.76 2.04 -4.38
C PRO A 95 -4.30 2.78 -5.63
N LEU A 96 -4.41 4.10 -5.64
CA LEU A 96 -4.13 4.91 -6.83
C LEU A 96 -2.67 4.85 -7.29
N TYR A 97 -1.73 4.44 -6.43
CA TYR A 97 -0.32 4.29 -6.83
C TYR A 97 -0.04 2.97 -7.56
N TRP A 98 -1.00 2.04 -7.64
CA TRP A 98 -0.85 0.81 -8.40
C TRP A 98 -0.84 1.07 -9.91
N ASP A 99 -0.17 0.20 -10.65
CA ASP A 99 -0.29 0.05 -12.09
C ASP A 99 -1.58 -0.71 -12.40
N ASP A 100 -2.13 -0.47 -13.59
CA ASP A 100 -3.31 -1.20 -14.07
C ASP A 100 -3.03 -2.71 -14.10
N MET A 101 -4.07 -3.49 -13.78
CA MET A 101 -4.01 -4.95 -13.73
C MET A 101 -5.04 -5.53 -14.69
N ALA A 102 -4.70 -6.61 -15.39
CA ALA A 102 -5.65 -7.27 -16.28
C ALA A 102 -6.82 -7.88 -15.48
N ASP A 103 -7.98 -8.09 -16.11
CA ASP A 103 -9.20 -8.51 -15.40
C ASP A 103 -9.06 -9.83 -14.62
N ASN A 104 -8.20 -10.75 -15.08
CA ASN A 104 -7.91 -12.03 -14.45
C ASN A 104 -6.61 -12.03 -13.60
N GLU A 105 -5.90 -10.91 -13.55
CA GLU A 105 -4.67 -10.76 -12.77
C GLU A 105 -5.03 -10.45 -11.32
N THR A 106 -4.69 -11.38 -10.41
CA THR A 106 -4.95 -11.20 -8.97
C THR A 106 -3.74 -10.70 -8.20
N MET A 107 -2.56 -10.85 -8.80
CA MET A 107 -1.28 -10.39 -8.27
C MET A 107 -0.37 -9.89 -9.39
N LYS A 108 0.23 -8.71 -9.20
CA LYS A 108 1.27 -8.15 -10.08
C LYS A 108 2.48 -7.71 -9.27
N VAL A 109 3.67 -7.95 -9.81
CA VAL A 109 4.94 -7.45 -9.26
C VAL A 109 5.49 -6.40 -10.22
N VAL A 110 5.59 -5.15 -9.76
CA VAL A 110 6.00 -4.02 -10.59
C VAL A 110 7.39 -3.54 -10.18
N ALA A 111 8.38 -3.72 -11.06
CA ALA A 111 9.70 -3.14 -10.85
C ALA A 111 9.63 -1.61 -10.98
N LEU A 112 9.94 -0.91 -9.89
CA LEU A 112 9.89 0.55 -9.86
C LEU A 112 11.10 1.14 -10.59
N GLN A 113 10.84 2.12 -11.45
CA GLN A 113 11.90 2.84 -12.16
C GLN A 113 12.71 3.68 -11.19
N PRO A 114 14.06 3.65 -11.21
CA PRO A 114 14.90 4.45 -10.32
C PRO A 114 14.65 5.97 -10.40
N SER A 115 14.11 6.42 -11.54
CA SER A 115 13.73 7.81 -11.79
C SER A 115 12.36 8.21 -11.24
N SER A 116 11.56 7.29 -10.68
CA SER A 116 10.25 7.60 -10.12
C SER A 116 10.36 8.20 -8.71
N ALA A 117 9.40 9.06 -8.34
CA ALA A 117 9.32 9.61 -6.99
C ALA A 117 9.11 8.51 -5.93
N GLU A 118 8.32 7.50 -6.28
CA GLU A 118 8.01 6.34 -5.43
C GLU A 118 9.28 5.52 -5.11
N TYR A 119 10.08 5.16 -6.12
CA TYR A 119 11.33 4.43 -5.91
C TYR A 119 12.27 5.22 -4.99
N ARG A 120 12.46 6.51 -5.27
CA ARG A 120 13.34 7.37 -4.46
C ARG A 120 12.85 7.43 -3.02
N SER A 121 11.55 7.58 -2.80
CA SER A 121 10.97 7.66 -1.45
C SER A 121 11.22 6.38 -0.63
N VAL A 122 10.98 5.20 -1.22
CA VAL A 122 11.23 3.92 -0.56
C VAL A 122 12.73 3.69 -0.34
N LYS A 123 13.56 3.99 -1.34
CA LYS A 123 15.02 3.87 -1.25
C LYS A 123 15.60 4.77 -0.16
N GLU A 124 15.22 6.04 -0.11
CA GLU A 124 15.71 6.99 0.88
C GLU A 124 15.32 6.56 2.30
N ALA A 125 14.07 6.11 2.49
CA ALA A 125 13.62 5.59 3.79
C ALA A 125 14.46 4.38 4.26
N PHE A 126 14.77 3.44 3.36
CA PHE A 126 15.66 2.31 3.63
C PHE A 126 17.09 2.77 3.96
N LYS A 127 17.64 3.68 3.14
CA LYS A 127 19.02 4.17 3.26
C LYS A 127 19.30 4.98 4.53
N ARG A 128 18.27 5.52 5.20
CA ARG A 128 18.42 6.20 6.51
C ARG A 128 19.12 5.34 7.55
N THR A 129 18.96 4.01 7.49
CA THR A 129 19.55 3.10 8.48
C THR A 129 20.41 1.99 7.86
N VAL A 130 20.37 1.79 6.55
CA VAL A 130 21.07 0.67 5.89
C VAL A 130 22.14 1.16 4.91
N PRO A 131 23.44 0.93 5.19
CA PRO A 131 24.55 1.31 4.31
C PRO A 131 24.81 0.26 3.20
N LYS A 132 23.76 -0.35 2.61
CA LYS A 132 23.86 -1.40 1.57
C LYS A 132 23.29 -0.92 0.24
N THR A 133 23.75 -1.48 -0.87
CA THR A 133 23.31 -1.09 -2.21
C THR A 133 21.94 -1.67 -2.51
N VAL A 134 20.99 -0.81 -2.90
CA VAL A 134 19.66 -1.22 -3.36
C VAL A 134 19.78 -1.62 -4.83
N MET A 135 19.46 -2.88 -5.13
CA MET A 135 19.53 -3.44 -6.48
C MET A 135 18.22 -3.19 -7.24
N LYS A 136 17.09 -3.46 -6.60
CA LYS A 136 15.75 -3.17 -7.13
C LYS A 136 14.74 -2.99 -6.01
N ILE A 137 13.67 -2.29 -6.32
CA ILE A 137 12.48 -2.15 -5.49
C ILE A 137 11.30 -2.55 -6.35
N GLU A 138 10.51 -3.51 -5.87
CA GLU A 138 9.34 -4.02 -6.54
C GLU A 138 8.11 -3.68 -5.71
N ARG A 139 7.11 -3.03 -6.30
CA ARG A 139 5.79 -2.87 -5.68
C ARG A 139 4.98 -4.13 -5.89
N LEU A 140 4.33 -4.58 -4.83
CA LEU A 140 3.49 -5.77 -4.82
C LEU A 140 2.03 -5.34 -4.88
N GLN A 141 1.29 -5.86 -5.85
CA GLN A 141 -0.12 -5.55 -6.07
C GLN A 141 -0.94 -6.83 -5.96
N ASN A 142 -1.28 -7.25 -4.74
CA ASN A 142 -2.11 -8.42 -4.52
C ASN A 142 -3.51 -7.98 -4.11
N ILE A 143 -4.49 -8.15 -5.01
CA ILE A 143 -5.85 -7.64 -4.84
C ILE A 143 -6.51 -8.24 -3.61
N HIS A 144 -6.35 -9.55 -3.39
CA HIS A 144 -7.01 -10.25 -2.28
C HIS A 144 -6.43 -9.85 -0.93
N LEU A 145 -5.10 -9.79 -0.82
CA LEU A 145 -4.45 -9.33 0.41
C LEU A 145 -4.78 -7.87 0.70
N ARG A 146 -4.80 -7.01 -0.32
CA ARG A 146 -5.13 -5.59 -0.12
C ARG A 146 -6.58 -5.39 0.31
N ARG A 147 -7.53 -6.14 -0.26
CA ARG A 147 -8.94 -6.12 0.17
C ARG A 147 -9.09 -6.54 1.63
N ALA A 148 -8.47 -7.66 2.01
CA ALA A 148 -8.53 -8.15 3.39
C ALA A 148 -7.88 -7.18 4.38
N TYR A 149 -6.75 -6.57 3.98
CA TYR A 149 -6.08 -5.52 4.74
C TYR A 149 -6.95 -4.28 4.94
N GLU A 150 -7.61 -3.76 3.90
CA GLU A 150 -8.48 -2.58 4.04
C GLU A 150 -9.71 -2.86 4.91
N ALA A 151 -10.28 -4.06 4.82
CA ALA A 151 -11.36 -4.46 5.72
C ALA A 151 -10.89 -4.48 7.18
N GLN A 152 -9.71 -5.04 7.45
CA GLN A 152 -9.11 -5.02 8.79
C GLN A 152 -8.78 -3.60 9.26
N ARG A 153 -8.28 -2.74 8.36
CA ARG A 153 -8.00 -1.33 8.62
C ARG A 153 -9.25 -0.59 9.03
N LYS A 154 -10.38 -0.82 8.34
CA LYS A 154 -11.66 -0.24 8.72
C LYS A 154 -12.10 -0.70 10.10
N LEU A 155 -12.04 -2.00 10.40
CA LEU A 155 -12.41 -2.55 11.71
C LEU A 155 -11.61 -1.91 12.85
N ILE A 156 -10.28 -1.82 12.72
CA ILE A 156 -9.42 -1.21 13.76
C ILE A 156 -9.67 0.31 13.84
N THR A 157 -9.88 0.99 12.70
CA THR A 157 -10.19 2.43 12.69
C THR A 157 -11.48 2.72 13.45
N ASP A 158 -12.55 1.96 13.19
CA ASP A 158 -13.83 2.16 13.85
C ASP A 158 -13.74 1.84 15.35
N LYS A 159 -13.02 0.76 15.72
CA LYS A 159 -12.76 0.38 17.11
C LYS A 159 -12.00 1.47 17.88
N ASN A 160 -11.00 2.08 17.25
CA ASN A 160 -10.07 3.02 17.88
C ASN A 160 -10.35 4.47 17.47
N ILE A 161 -11.60 4.83 17.18
CA ILE A 161 -11.95 6.15 16.64
C ILE A 161 -11.50 7.30 17.55
N LEU A 162 -11.46 7.08 18.87
CA LEU A 162 -11.00 8.04 19.87
C LEU A 162 -9.50 7.93 20.18
N ASP A 163 -8.82 6.92 19.66
CA ASP A 163 -7.43 6.55 20.00
C ASP A 163 -6.47 6.64 18.78
N GLY A 164 -6.82 7.44 17.77
CA GLY A 164 -5.97 7.62 16.57
C GLY A 164 -6.16 6.56 15.47
N GLY A 165 -7.21 5.74 15.57
CA GLY A 165 -7.65 4.82 14.52
C GLY A 165 -6.70 3.63 14.32
N ALA A 166 -6.48 3.25 13.05
CA ALA A 166 -5.73 2.04 12.74
C ALA A 166 -4.21 2.12 12.96
N GLY A 167 -3.65 3.31 13.21
CA GLY A 167 -2.21 3.48 13.45
C GLY A 167 -1.34 2.87 12.34
N GLU A 168 -1.70 3.04 11.07
CA GLU A 168 -0.94 2.44 9.96
C GLU A 168 0.51 2.96 9.95
N LYS A 169 1.48 2.04 9.88
CA LYS A 169 2.91 2.33 9.74
C LYS A 169 3.52 1.55 8.60
N LEU A 170 4.50 2.15 7.93
CA LEU A 170 5.41 1.43 7.04
C LEU A 170 6.58 0.88 7.87
N LEU A 171 6.67 -0.44 7.94
CA LEU A 171 7.67 -1.16 8.73
C LEU A 171 8.39 -2.22 7.90
N TYR A 172 9.49 -2.75 8.42
CA TYR A 172 10.39 -3.62 7.67
C TYR A 172 10.34 -5.06 8.17
N HIS A 173 10.34 -6.03 7.26
CA HIS A 173 10.39 -7.45 7.57
C HIS A 173 11.45 -8.15 6.71
N GLY A 174 12.54 -8.61 7.35
CA GLY A 174 13.57 -9.41 6.68
C GLY A 174 13.08 -10.82 6.44
N THR A 175 13.42 -11.41 5.29
CA THR A 175 13.00 -12.78 4.95
C THR A 175 14.06 -13.53 4.14
N THR A 176 13.84 -14.83 3.95
CA THR A 176 14.64 -15.69 3.07
C THR A 176 14.03 -15.75 1.66
N GLN A 177 14.82 -16.18 0.67
CA GLN A 177 14.31 -16.43 -0.68
C GLN A 177 13.14 -17.43 -0.69
N ASP A 178 13.25 -18.50 0.11
CA ASP A 178 12.26 -19.58 0.17
C ASP A 178 10.89 -19.10 0.69
N ASN A 179 10.89 -18.13 1.60
CA ASN A 179 9.66 -17.58 2.19
C ASN A 179 9.07 -16.42 1.37
N CYS A 180 9.85 -15.84 0.45
CA CYS A 180 9.44 -14.64 -0.30
C CYS A 180 8.16 -14.88 -1.11
N ASP A 181 8.12 -15.95 -1.89
CA ASP A 181 6.96 -16.31 -2.71
C ASP A 181 5.71 -16.57 -1.87
N ALA A 182 5.88 -17.21 -0.72
CA ALA A 182 4.79 -17.49 0.19
C ALA A 182 4.19 -16.21 0.77
N ILE A 183 5.02 -15.25 1.19
CA ILE A 183 4.57 -13.96 1.72
C ILE A 183 3.91 -13.12 0.63
N MET A 184 4.49 -13.08 -0.57
CA MET A 184 3.94 -12.34 -1.71
C MET A 184 2.53 -12.83 -2.09
N LYS A 185 2.30 -14.15 -2.06
CA LYS A 185 1.02 -14.76 -2.45
C LYS A 185 -0.01 -14.75 -1.32
N ASN A 186 0.42 -15.04 -0.09
CA ASN A 186 -0.46 -15.36 1.03
C ASN A 186 -0.40 -14.37 2.20
N GLY A 187 0.46 -13.34 2.11
CA GLY A 187 0.67 -12.39 3.19
C GLY A 187 1.51 -12.95 4.33
N PHE A 188 1.55 -12.21 5.44
CA PHE A 188 2.32 -12.60 6.61
C PHE A 188 1.53 -13.56 7.48
N ASN A 189 1.87 -14.84 7.42
CA ASN A 189 1.16 -15.88 8.17
C ASN A 189 1.80 -16.12 9.54
N ARG A 190 1.04 -15.90 10.61
CA ARG A 190 1.51 -16.09 11.99
C ARG A 190 1.85 -17.53 12.34
N ARG A 191 1.43 -18.53 11.56
CA ARG A 191 1.85 -19.93 11.77
C ARG A 191 3.37 -20.12 11.59
N TYR A 192 4.04 -19.19 10.92
CA TYR A 192 5.49 -19.13 10.84
C TYR A 192 6.12 -18.21 11.91
N ALA A 193 5.31 -17.65 12.82
CA ALA A 193 5.81 -16.91 13.96
C ALA A 193 6.72 -17.80 14.83
N GLY A 194 7.83 -17.23 15.30
CA GLY A 194 8.80 -17.94 16.13
C GLY A 194 9.93 -18.65 15.38
N GLN A 195 10.01 -18.56 14.04
CA GLN A 195 11.22 -19.01 13.31
C GLN A 195 12.46 -18.19 13.71
N ASN A 196 12.28 -16.93 14.12
CA ASN A 196 13.39 -16.01 14.41
C ASN A 196 13.36 -15.41 15.84
N ALA A 197 12.19 -15.13 16.40
CA ALA A 197 12.03 -14.63 17.77
C ALA A 197 10.58 -14.76 18.25
N THR A 198 10.37 -15.01 19.55
CA THR A 198 9.07 -14.91 20.23
C THR A 198 9.13 -14.03 21.46
N SER A 199 10.17 -13.20 21.64
CA SER A 199 10.42 -12.43 22.87
C SER A 199 9.26 -11.56 23.33
N TYR A 200 8.44 -11.07 22.39
CA TYR A 200 7.30 -10.19 22.66
C TYR A 200 5.96 -10.81 22.26
N GLY A 201 5.94 -12.12 21.97
CA GLY A 201 4.74 -12.90 21.62
C GLY A 201 4.88 -13.70 20.33
N HIS A 202 3.90 -14.58 20.11
CA HIS A 202 3.77 -15.48 18.97
C HIS A 202 3.00 -14.80 17.81
N GLY A 203 3.57 -13.72 17.28
CA GLY A 203 3.03 -13.01 16.13
C GLY A 203 4.09 -12.70 15.07
N THR A 204 3.72 -11.93 14.07
CA THR A 204 4.65 -11.48 13.02
C THR A 204 5.34 -10.19 13.45
N TYR A 205 6.67 -10.20 13.39
CA TYR A 205 7.52 -9.09 13.83
C TYR A 205 7.85 -8.13 12.68
N PHE A 206 7.78 -6.84 12.96
CA PHE A 206 8.10 -5.77 12.01
C PHE A 206 8.98 -4.72 12.69
N ALA A 207 10.13 -4.42 12.10
CA ALA A 207 11.06 -3.44 12.64
C ALA A 207 10.75 -2.03 12.14
N VAL A 208 10.95 -1.03 13.01
CA VAL A 208 10.88 0.39 12.64
C VAL A 208 12.08 0.81 11.81
N SER A 209 13.27 0.32 12.16
CA SER A 209 14.51 0.56 11.40
C SER A 209 14.80 -0.59 10.44
N ALA A 210 15.05 -0.26 9.17
CA ALA A 210 15.43 -1.24 8.15
C ALA A 210 16.73 -1.97 8.51
N SER A 211 17.66 -1.34 9.22
CA SER A 211 18.91 -1.96 9.71
C SER A 211 18.69 -3.23 10.50
N TYR A 212 17.64 -3.29 11.33
CA TYR A 212 17.31 -4.48 12.10
C TYR A 212 16.96 -5.63 11.17
N SER A 213 16.01 -5.40 10.25
CA SER A 213 15.58 -6.39 9.26
C SER A 213 16.67 -6.74 8.26
N ALA A 214 17.63 -5.84 7.99
CA ALA A 214 18.75 -6.07 7.06
C ALA A 214 19.84 -7.01 7.61
N ASN A 215 19.75 -7.36 8.90
CA ASN A 215 20.65 -8.30 9.54
C ASN A 215 20.56 -9.67 8.84
N PRO A 216 21.69 -10.34 8.53
CA PRO A 216 21.70 -11.66 7.89
C PRO A 216 20.90 -12.76 8.61
N THR A 217 20.62 -12.61 9.90
CA THR A 217 19.73 -13.52 10.64
C THR A 217 18.29 -13.49 10.11
N TYR A 218 17.80 -12.32 9.68
CA TYR A 218 16.40 -12.17 9.23
C TYR A 218 16.31 -12.12 7.70
N SER A 219 17.15 -11.30 7.07
CA SER A 219 17.31 -11.27 5.61
C SER A 219 18.50 -12.15 5.23
N LYS A 220 18.35 -13.47 5.16
CA LYS A 220 19.48 -14.36 4.85
C LYS A 220 20.03 -14.07 3.44
N PRO A 221 21.34 -13.79 3.27
CA PRO A 221 21.92 -13.62 1.95
C PRO A 221 21.79 -14.88 1.10
N ALA A 222 21.42 -14.71 -0.16
CA ALA A 222 21.49 -15.74 -1.19
C ALA A 222 22.94 -16.01 -1.62
N VAL A 223 23.14 -16.97 -2.52
CA VAL A 223 24.47 -17.37 -3.02
C VAL A 223 25.21 -16.20 -3.68
N ASP A 224 24.49 -15.30 -4.36
CA ASP A 224 25.05 -14.10 -5.00
C ASP A 224 25.24 -12.91 -4.02
N GLY A 225 25.00 -13.13 -2.73
CA GLY A 225 25.07 -12.11 -1.69
C GLY A 225 23.87 -11.16 -1.63
N SER A 226 22.85 -11.35 -2.48
CA SER A 226 21.62 -10.57 -2.41
C SER A 226 20.79 -10.94 -1.18
N GLN A 227 20.09 -9.95 -0.64
CA GLN A 227 19.21 -10.07 0.51
C GLN A 227 17.84 -9.47 0.17
N LEU A 228 16.80 -10.03 0.79
CA LEU A 228 15.41 -9.64 0.59
C LEU A 228 14.79 -9.05 1.85
N MET A 229 14.03 -7.98 1.68
CA MET A 229 13.28 -7.35 2.77
C MET A 229 11.96 -6.78 2.24
N PHE A 230 10.87 -7.07 2.94
CA PHE A 230 9.60 -6.40 2.69
C PHE A 230 9.53 -5.07 3.41
N VAL A 231 8.95 -4.07 2.74
CA VAL A 231 8.32 -2.92 3.37
C VAL A 231 6.83 -3.22 3.43
N ALA A 232 6.30 -3.31 4.64
CA ALA A 232 4.92 -3.66 4.88
C ALA A 232 4.14 -2.48 5.44
N ARG A 233 2.88 -2.35 5.05
CA ARG A 233 1.91 -1.54 5.79
C ARG A 233 1.39 -2.37 6.94
N VAL A 234 1.52 -1.87 8.16
CA VAL A 234 1.16 -2.60 9.38
C VAL A 234 0.18 -1.76 10.17
N LEU A 235 -0.97 -2.33 10.49
CA LEU A 235 -1.99 -1.69 11.33
C LEU A 235 -1.59 -1.88 12.79
N THR A 236 -0.84 -0.94 13.37
CA THR A 236 -0.36 -1.09 14.75
C THR A 236 -1.46 -0.78 15.77
N GLY A 237 -2.47 0.02 15.38
CA GLY A 237 -3.56 0.44 16.25
C GLY A 237 -3.06 0.96 17.59
N THR A 238 -3.80 0.63 18.63
CA THR A 238 -3.34 0.78 20.02
C THR A 238 -2.39 -0.37 20.37
N TYR A 239 -1.34 -0.07 21.13
CA TYR A 239 -0.32 -1.05 21.47
C TYR A 239 0.14 -0.97 22.92
N THR A 240 0.70 -2.08 23.40
CA THR A 240 1.33 -2.18 24.72
C THR A 240 2.58 -3.06 24.68
N VAL A 241 3.30 -3.21 25.79
CA VAL A 241 4.51 -4.04 25.85
C VAL A 241 4.14 -5.52 25.70
N GLY A 242 4.88 -6.23 24.85
CA GLY A 242 4.68 -7.66 24.60
C GLY A 242 5.38 -8.56 25.62
N GLY A 243 4.95 -9.82 25.66
CA GLY A 243 5.56 -10.86 26.49
C GLY A 243 5.63 -12.18 25.73
N SER A 244 6.66 -12.99 26.03
CA SER A 244 7.02 -14.09 25.15
C SER A 244 5.97 -15.20 25.00
N ALA A 245 5.16 -15.41 26.04
CA ALA A 245 4.08 -16.40 26.03
C ALA A 245 2.78 -15.92 25.35
N MET A 246 2.71 -14.65 24.92
CA MET A 246 1.48 -14.08 24.37
C MET A 246 1.13 -14.70 23.01
N LYS A 247 -0.09 -15.22 22.87
CA LYS A 247 -0.65 -15.69 21.59
C LYS A 247 -1.62 -14.68 20.96
N VAL A 248 -2.08 -13.74 21.78
CA VAL A 248 -2.91 -12.59 21.42
C VAL A 248 -2.44 -11.40 22.27
N PRO A 249 -2.68 -10.15 21.83
CA PRO A 249 -2.43 -8.98 22.67
C PRO A 249 -3.26 -9.03 23.97
N PRO A 250 -2.80 -8.40 25.06
CA PRO A 250 -3.55 -8.36 26.31
C PRO A 250 -4.77 -7.43 26.21
N PRO A 251 -5.75 -7.55 27.14
CA PRO A 251 -6.86 -6.60 27.23
C PRO A 251 -6.39 -5.20 27.62
N ARG A 252 -7.03 -4.16 27.08
CA ARG A 252 -6.81 -2.75 27.45
C ARG A 252 -7.30 -2.45 28.86
N ASN A 253 -8.37 -3.12 29.26
CA ASN A 253 -8.96 -3.04 30.58
C ASN A 253 -9.33 -4.44 31.06
N VAL A 254 -8.88 -4.80 32.27
CA VAL A 254 -9.16 -6.12 32.88
C VAL A 254 -10.65 -6.40 33.06
N LEU A 255 -11.49 -5.37 33.17
CA LEU A 255 -12.94 -5.48 33.25
C LEU A 255 -13.62 -5.74 31.90
N GLN A 256 -12.88 -5.56 30.79
CA GLN A 256 -13.35 -5.76 29.42
C GLN A 256 -12.38 -6.68 28.67
N PRO A 257 -12.35 -7.99 29.01
CA PRO A 257 -11.34 -8.92 28.52
C PRO A 257 -11.37 -9.17 27.00
N HIS A 258 -12.45 -8.77 26.32
CA HIS A 258 -12.58 -8.86 24.86
C HIS A 258 -12.07 -7.62 24.13
N ASP A 259 -11.87 -6.50 24.84
CA ASP A 259 -11.25 -5.30 24.26
C ASP A 259 -9.72 -5.40 24.39
N LEU A 260 -9.10 -6.03 23.39
CA LEU A 260 -7.65 -6.25 23.34
C LEU A 260 -6.92 -5.06 22.73
N TYR A 261 -5.64 -4.88 23.05
CA TYR A 261 -4.77 -4.07 22.20
C TYR A 261 -4.68 -4.65 20.79
N ASP A 262 -4.28 -3.85 19.80
CA ASP A 262 -4.21 -4.31 18.41
C ASP A 262 -2.83 -4.91 18.09
N SER A 263 -1.78 -4.39 18.71
CA SER A 263 -0.42 -4.92 18.59
C SER A 263 0.35 -4.82 19.90
N VAL A 264 1.55 -5.40 19.92
CA VAL A 264 2.50 -5.24 21.04
C VAL A 264 3.87 -4.79 20.54
N VAL A 265 4.64 -4.18 21.43
CA VAL A 265 5.95 -3.58 21.14
C VAL A 265 7.02 -4.06 22.12
N ASP A 266 8.29 -3.81 21.78
CA ASP A 266 9.42 -4.06 22.68
C ASP A 266 9.48 -3.09 23.86
N ARG A 267 9.04 -1.84 23.63
CA ARG A 267 8.97 -0.75 24.63
C ARG A 267 7.91 0.25 24.20
N ILE A 268 7.25 0.92 25.16
CA ILE A 268 6.24 1.95 24.85
C ILE A 268 6.88 3.21 24.28
N ASP A 269 7.92 3.70 24.95
CA ASP A 269 8.60 4.93 24.57
C ASP A 269 9.56 4.66 23.41
N ASN A 270 9.22 5.21 22.24
CA ASN A 270 9.95 5.01 20.98
C ASN A 270 10.16 3.52 20.63
N PRO A 271 9.07 2.80 20.24
CA PRO A 271 9.15 1.39 19.86
C PRO A 271 10.15 1.16 18.74
N SER A 272 10.95 0.08 18.83
CA SER A 272 11.85 -0.33 17.75
C SER A 272 11.23 -1.39 16.85
N MET A 273 10.17 -2.05 17.32
CA MET A 273 9.42 -3.04 16.58
C MET A 273 7.97 -3.15 17.04
N TYR A 274 7.15 -3.71 16.16
CA TYR A 274 5.76 -4.06 16.40
C TYR A 274 5.54 -5.53 16.10
N VAL A 275 4.72 -6.19 16.90
CA VAL A 275 4.27 -7.56 16.68
C VAL A 275 2.75 -7.57 16.54
N VAL A 276 2.27 -8.11 15.41
CA VAL A 276 0.84 -8.24 15.10
C VAL A 276 0.44 -9.71 15.07
N PHE A 277 -0.82 -9.99 15.42
CA PHE A 277 -1.29 -11.35 15.69
C PHE A 277 -2.37 -11.84 14.72
N HIS A 278 -2.76 -11.03 13.74
CA HIS A 278 -3.77 -11.38 12.72
C HIS A 278 -3.20 -11.35 11.30
N ASP A 279 -3.59 -12.34 10.48
CA ASP A 279 -3.00 -12.59 9.15
C ASP A 279 -3.20 -11.46 8.14
N ASN A 280 -4.23 -10.62 8.32
CA ASN A 280 -4.55 -9.48 7.44
C ASN A 280 -4.19 -8.12 8.07
N GLN A 281 -3.47 -8.10 9.20
CA GLN A 281 -3.09 -6.86 9.89
C GLN A 281 -1.85 -6.20 9.27
N ALA A 282 -1.20 -6.88 8.32
CA ALA A 282 -0.07 -6.37 7.57
C ALA A 282 -0.19 -6.73 6.08
N TYR A 283 0.16 -5.78 5.21
CA TYR A 283 0.19 -5.93 3.76
C TYR A 283 1.62 -5.74 3.24
N PRO A 284 2.22 -6.72 2.52
CA PRO A 284 3.52 -6.54 1.89
C PRO A 284 3.36 -5.56 0.72
N ASP A 285 3.86 -4.33 0.87
CA ASP A 285 3.66 -3.25 -0.10
C ASP A 285 4.80 -3.18 -1.13
N TYR A 286 6.04 -3.37 -0.65
CA TYR A 286 7.24 -3.42 -1.49
C TYR A 286 8.17 -4.55 -1.08
N LEU A 287 8.92 -5.07 -2.05
CA LEU A 287 10.08 -5.93 -1.85
C LEU A 287 11.35 -5.18 -2.28
N ILE A 288 12.30 -5.05 -1.36
CA ILE A 288 13.61 -4.48 -1.62
C ILE A 288 14.61 -5.63 -1.77
N THR A 289 15.30 -5.68 -2.91
CA THR A 289 16.50 -6.50 -3.09
C THR A 289 17.72 -5.61 -2.91
N PHE A 290 18.62 -6.00 -2.00
CA PHE A 290 19.83 -5.24 -1.68
C PHE A 290 21.02 -6.16 -1.45
N LYS A 291 22.24 -5.61 -1.44
CA LYS A 291 23.45 -6.38 -1.13
C LYS A 291 24.53 -5.51 -0.49
N SER A 292 25.45 -6.16 0.23
CA SER A 292 26.71 -5.53 0.61
C SER A 292 27.52 -5.18 -0.64
N TRP A 293 28.39 -4.18 -0.52
CA TRP A 293 29.33 -3.80 -1.59
C TRP A 293 30.31 -4.91 -1.90
#